data_AF-A0A920JYY5-F1
#
_entry.id   AF-A0A920JYY5-F1
#
_cell.length_a   1.000
_cell.length_b   1.000
_cell.length_c   1.000
_cell.angle_alpha   90.00
_cell.angle_beta   90.00
_cell.angle_gamma   90.00
#
_symmetry.space_group_name_H-M   'P 1'
#
loop_
_entity.id
_entity.type
_entity.pdbx_description
1 polymer ?
#
loop_
_entity_poly.entity_id
_entity_poly.type
_entity_poly.pdbx_seq_one_letter_code
_entity_poly.pdbx_strand_id
1 'polypeptide(L)'
;MNIKLSKIASLLSLDLIGADTNIYNLVIDSRKVKKGDFFVAIEGIKFDGHDFIQESISNGACAILCNDRFDVSKINVPYIVCQDTLKSLADLAAGYRKIIGSPLTIGITGTNGKTTVTQLTTSILKQCFSVSTTLGNYNNDIGLPLSILRSSEKNCQRCVYELGASKKNDISYLVNICEPKMTALLNVSEAHMESFGSFETLIETKEEIFSHTNTDQVVLNKDDELLLMEKMNKNKKITTKSNIWGCGLFY
;
A
#
# COMPACT_ATOMS: atom_id res chain seq x y z
N MET A 1 5.57 3.38 13.42
CA MET A 1 5.88 2.00 13.84
C MET A 1 6.41 2.00 15.27
N ASN A 2 6.41 0.86 15.95
CA ASN A 2 7.20 0.64 17.17
C ASN A 2 7.57 -0.83 17.22
N ILE A 3 8.70 -1.16 16.60
CA ILE A 3 9.13 -2.54 16.36
C ILE A 3 10.66 -2.63 16.44
N LYS A 4 11.17 -3.75 16.94
CA LYS A 4 12.60 -4.03 16.94
C LYS A 4 13.12 -4.31 15.54
N LEU A 5 14.35 -3.88 15.25
CA LEU A 5 14.99 -4.13 13.97
C LEU A 5 15.17 -5.64 13.73
N SER A 6 15.46 -6.43 14.77
CA SER A 6 15.49 -7.89 14.71
C SER A 6 14.14 -8.49 14.28
N LYS A 7 13.03 -7.88 14.70
CA LYS A 7 11.69 -8.30 14.29
C LYS A 7 11.40 -7.93 12.83
N ILE A 8 11.90 -6.79 12.34
CA ILE A 8 11.86 -6.45 10.91
C ILE A 8 12.62 -7.50 10.11
N ALA A 9 13.86 -7.81 10.50
CA ALA A 9 14.69 -8.83 9.85
C ALA A 9 13.97 -10.20 9.81
N SER A 10 13.37 -10.61 10.93
CA SER A 10 12.55 -11.82 11.01
C SER A 10 11.33 -11.82 10.10
N LEU A 11 10.61 -10.69 9.95
CA LEU A 11 9.48 -10.60 9.02
C LEU A 11 9.91 -10.78 7.57
N LEU A 12 11.12 -10.32 7.24
CA LEU A 12 11.70 -10.41 5.91
C LEU A 12 12.44 -11.73 5.67
N SER A 13 12.60 -12.57 6.70
CA SER A 13 13.46 -13.76 6.67
C SER A 13 14.90 -13.43 6.26
N LEU A 14 15.43 -12.33 6.82
CA LEU A 14 16.78 -11.82 6.58
C LEU A 14 17.54 -11.70 7.90
N ASP A 15 18.86 -11.57 7.79
CA ASP A 15 19.74 -11.37 8.94
C ASP A 15 19.85 -9.88 9.30
N LEU A 16 19.86 -9.62 10.61
CA LEU A 16 20.24 -8.33 11.17
C LEU A 16 21.75 -8.31 11.40
N ILE A 17 22.44 -7.30 10.86
CA ILE A 17 23.84 -7.00 11.18
C ILE A 17 23.91 -5.77 12.09
N GLY A 18 24.56 -5.91 13.24
CA GLY A 18 24.73 -4.85 14.24
C GLY A 18 23.73 -4.91 15.40
N ALA A 19 23.53 -3.77 16.07
CA ALA A 19 22.71 -3.69 17.28
C ALA A 19 21.20 -3.72 17.01
N ASP A 20 20.44 -4.37 17.89
CA ASP A 20 18.97 -4.44 17.79
C ASP A 20 18.27 -3.19 18.35
N THR A 21 18.13 -2.19 17.50
CA THR A 21 17.51 -0.89 17.82
C THR A 21 15.98 -0.89 17.66
N ASN A 22 15.30 0.04 18.33
CA ASN A 22 13.87 0.27 18.14
C ASN A 22 13.64 1.17 16.92
N ILE A 23 12.77 0.75 16.01
CA ILE A 23 12.37 1.52 14.84
C ILE A 23 11.00 2.14 15.07
N TYR A 24 10.98 3.47 15.05
CA TYR A 24 9.75 4.26 15.20
C TYR A 24 9.22 4.75 13.85
N ASN A 25 10.12 5.13 12.95
CA ASN A 25 9.78 5.67 11.64
C ASN A 25 10.64 5.04 10.55
N LEU A 26 10.08 4.95 9.36
CA LEU A 26 10.73 4.50 8.15
C LEU A 26 10.70 5.63 7.12
N VAL A 27 11.82 5.85 6.42
CA VAL A 27 11.98 6.91 5.42
C VAL A 27 12.71 6.36 4.19
N ILE A 28 12.32 6.82 3.01
CA ILE A 28 12.94 6.45 1.71
C ILE A 28 13.60 7.64 1.00
N ASP A 29 13.50 8.84 1.58
CA ASP A 29 14.06 10.10 1.05
C ASP A 29 15.12 10.61 2.03
N SER A 30 16.39 10.53 1.66
CA SER A 30 17.55 10.85 2.52
C SER A 30 17.44 12.27 3.11
N ARG A 31 16.87 13.21 2.35
CA ARG A 31 16.67 14.62 2.73
C ARG A 31 15.66 14.80 3.86
N LYS A 32 14.78 13.81 4.08
CA LYS A 32 13.75 13.84 5.12
C LYS A 32 14.12 13.05 6.37
N VAL A 33 15.27 12.36 6.34
CA VAL A 33 15.75 11.56 7.46
C VAL A 33 15.98 12.46 8.66
N LYS A 34 15.53 11.96 9.82
CA LYS A 34 15.80 12.52 11.13
C LYS A 34 16.50 11.49 12.00
N LYS A 35 17.10 11.98 13.09
CA LYS A 35 17.72 11.13 14.11
C LYS A 35 16.75 10.04 14.58
N GLY A 36 17.13 8.77 14.41
CA GLY A 36 16.34 7.62 14.84
C GLY A 36 15.44 7.01 13.77
N ASP A 37 15.47 7.52 12.53
CA ASP A 37 14.70 6.94 11.43
C ASP A 37 15.41 5.69 10.86
N PHE A 38 14.62 4.79 10.29
CA PHE A 38 15.10 3.67 9.48
C PHE A 38 15.07 4.06 8.00
N PHE A 39 16.22 4.05 7.34
CA PHE A 39 16.28 4.40 5.92
C PHE A 39 16.21 3.14 5.04
N VAL A 40 15.31 3.15 4.07
CA VAL A 40 15.20 2.07 3.06
C VAL A 40 15.65 2.61 1.71
N ALA A 41 16.73 2.06 1.17
CA ALA A 41 17.30 2.44 -0.10
C ALA A 41 16.49 1.84 -1.26
N ILE A 42 15.52 2.60 -1.77
CA ILE A 42 14.69 2.16 -2.91
C ILE A 42 15.35 2.54 -4.22
N GLU A 43 15.48 1.57 -5.14
CA GLU A 43 15.85 1.84 -6.52
C GLU A 43 14.64 2.39 -7.29
N GLY A 44 14.70 3.67 -7.66
CA GLY A 44 13.69 4.31 -8.48
C GLY A 44 14.13 4.39 -9.95
N ILE A 45 13.19 4.78 -10.82
CA ILE A 45 13.45 4.93 -12.27
C ILE A 45 14.50 6.02 -12.56
N LYS A 46 14.54 7.08 -11.74
CA LYS A 46 15.41 8.25 -11.95
C LYS A 46 16.61 8.32 -11.00
N PHE A 47 16.50 7.70 -9.83
CA PHE A 47 17.46 7.81 -8.74
C PHE A 47 17.54 6.49 -8.01
N ASP A 48 18.76 6.08 -7.64
CA ASP A 48 18.98 4.94 -6.78
C ASP A 48 19.16 5.41 -5.33
N GLY A 49 18.26 4.97 -4.42
CA GLY A 49 18.33 5.26 -2.99
C GLY A 49 19.64 4.83 -2.33
N HIS A 50 20.35 3.85 -2.92
CA HIS A 50 21.62 3.34 -2.42
C HIS A 50 22.73 4.40 -2.46
N ASP A 51 22.69 5.30 -3.44
CA ASP A 51 23.66 6.40 -3.55
C ASP A 51 23.57 7.37 -2.37
N PHE A 52 22.43 7.40 -1.68
CA PHE A 52 22.14 8.31 -0.58
C PHE A 52 22.26 7.67 0.81
N ILE A 53 22.77 6.43 0.92
CA ILE A 53 22.92 5.75 2.22
C ILE A 53 23.83 6.57 3.16
N GLN A 54 24.99 7.05 2.70
CA GLN A 54 25.89 7.85 3.54
C GLN A 54 25.28 9.18 3.99
N GLU A 55 24.51 9.82 3.10
CA GLU A 55 23.76 11.02 3.44
C GLU A 55 22.69 10.72 4.50
N SER A 56 21.95 9.62 4.35
CA SER A 56 20.93 9.20 5.33
C SER A 56 21.52 8.95 6.72
N ILE A 57 22.69 8.29 6.79
CA ILE A 57 23.42 8.06 8.04
C ILE A 57 23.84 9.39 8.66
N SER A 58 24.39 10.30 7.86
CA SER A 58 24.80 11.64 8.31
C SER A 58 23.62 12.47 8.84
N ASN A 59 22.43 12.30 8.25
CA ASN A 59 21.18 12.93 8.68
C ASN A 59 20.55 12.25 9.91
N GLY A 60 21.12 11.14 10.38
CA GLY A 60 20.75 10.48 11.64
C GLY A 60 19.94 9.18 11.49
N ALA A 61 19.96 8.55 10.31
CA ALA A 61 19.40 7.20 10.17
C ALA A 61 20.05 6.26 11.20
N CYS A 62 19.22 5.57 11.98
CA CYS A 62 19.68 4.64 13.00
C CYS A 62 19.83 3.21 12.49
N ALA A 63 19.31 2.92 11.30
CA ALA A 63 19.49 1.66 10.61
C ALA A 63 19.22 1.80 9.11
N ILE A 64 19.72 0.86 8.30
CA ILE A 64 19.61 0.83 6.84
C ILE A 64 19.00 -0.49 6.34
N LEU A 65 18.12 -0.43 5.34
CA LEU A 65 17.79 -1.56 4.46
C LEU A 65 18.35 -1.26 3.06
N CYS A 66 19.23 -2.12 2.59
CA CYS A 66 19.83 -2.02 1.26
C CYS A 66 19.82 -3.40 0.57
N ASN A 67 20.10 -3.40 -0.73
CA ASN A 67 20.35 -4.65 -1.44
C ASN A 67 21.83 -5.09 -1.33
N ASP A 68 22.11 -6.28 -1.84
CA ASP A 68 23.40 -6.96 -1.77
C ASP A 68 24.47 -6.41 -2.73
N ARG A 69 24.10 -5.58 -3.71
CA ARG A 69 25.06 -4.86 -4.57
C ARG A 69 25.73 -3.68 -3.87
N PHE A 70 25.20 -3.19 -2.75
CA PHE A 70 25.81 -2.07 -2.03
C PHE A 70 27.02 -2.54 -1.22
N ASP A 71 28.09 -1.74 -1.22
CA ASP A 71 29.28 -1.99 -0.41
C ASP A 71 29.00 -1.72 1.08
N VAL A 72 28.58 -2.79 1.77
CA VAL A 72 28.21 -2.75 3.19
C VAL A 72 29.35 -2.35 4.12
N SER A 73 30.61 -2.40 3.68
CA SER A 73 31.75 -1.92 4.48
C SER A 73 31.67 -0.41 4.78
N LYS A 74 30.87 0.32 4.01
CA LYS A 74 30.59 1.75 4.20
C LYS A 74 29.48 2.01 5.22
N ILE A 75 28.76 1.00 5.69
CA ILE A 75 27.66 1.17 6.65
C ILE A 75 28.21 1.01 8.07
N ASN A 76 28.07 2.05 8.90
CA ASN A 76 28.55 2.08 10.30
C ASN A 76 27.41 2.10 11.34
N VAL A 77 26.18 1.87 10.90
CA VAL A 77 24.96 1.71 11.73
C VAL A 77 24.38 0.30 11.51
N PRO A 78 23.47 -0.21 12.35
CA PRO A 78 22.79 -1.47 12.09
C PRO A 78 22.13 -1.53 10.71
N TYR A 79 22.12 -2.70 10.06
CA TYR A 79 21.53 -2.84 8.74
C TYR A 79 20.99 -4.23 8.43
N ILE A 80 20.17 -4.30 7.39
CA ILE A 80 19.61 -5.52 6.80
C ILE A 80 19.92 -5.47 5.29
N VAL A 81 20.38 -6.61 4.75
CA VAL A 81 20.66 -6.77 3.33
C VAL A 81 19.62 -7.68 2.70
N CYS A 82 19.02 -7.25 1.59
CA CYS A 82 18.05 -8.03 0.83
C CYS A 82 18.46 -8.17 -0.64
N GLN A 83 17.69 -8.90 -1.44
CA GLN A 83 17.84 -8.91 -2.90
C GLN A 83 17.13 -7.73 -3.56
N ASP A 84 15.93 -7.42 -3.08
CA ASP A 84 15.06 -6.38 -3.65
C ASP A 84 14.46 -5.56 -2.51
N THR A 85 14.83 -4.27 -2.44
CA THR A 85 14.41 -3.35 -1.39
C THR A 85 12.95 -2.93 -1.55
N LEU A 86 12.42 -2.86 -2.78
CA LEU A 86 11.02 -2.55 -3.04
C LEU A 86 10.13 -3.71 -2.59
N LYS A 87 10.49 -4.94 -2.97
CA LYS A 87 9.82 -6.14 -2.50
C LYS A 87 9.88 -6.25 -0.98
N SER A 88 11.05 -6.01 -0.37
CA SER A 88 11.21 -6.05 1.09
C SER A 88 10.36 -4.99 1.79
N LEU A 89 10.18 -3.80 1.21
CA LEU A 89 9.28 -2.78 1.73
C LEU A 89 7.81 -3.27 1.72
N ALA A 90 7.38 -3.92 0.63
CA ALA A 90 6.05 -4.50 0.50
C ALA A 90 5.82 -5.67 1.49
N ASP A 91 6.78 -6.57 1.60
CA ASP A 91 6.75 -7.71 2.53
C ASP A 91 6.72 -7.22 4.00
N LEU A 92 7.48 -6.17 4.32
CA LEU A 92 7.44 -5.52 5.62
C LEU A 92 6.05 -4.94 5.91
N ALA A 93 5.43 -4.25 4.95
CA ALA A 93 4.08 -3.71 5.11
C ALA A 93 3.04 -4.80 5.33
N ALA A 94 3.07 -5.87 4.54
CA ALA A 94 2.18 -7.02 4.68
C ALA A 94 2.37 -7.71 6.04
N GLY A 95 3.63 -7.92 6.46
CA GLY A 95 3.97 -8.50 7.77
C GLY A 95 3.57 -7.60 8.95
N TYR A 96 3.77 -6.28 8.83
CA TYR A 96 3.44 -5.33 9.88
C TYR A 96 1.93 -5.25 10.13
N ARG A 97 1.09 -5.39 9.09
CA ARG A 97 -0.37 -5.50 9.25
C ARG A 97 -0.78 -6.61 10.21
N LYS A 98 -0.09 -7.77 10.15
CA LYS A 98 -0.34 -8.90 11.05
C LYS A 98 0.07 -8.57 12.49
N ILE A 99 1.15 -7.81 12.68
CA ILE A 99 1.59 -7.35 14.01
C ILE A 99 0.56 -6.43 14.66
N ILE A 100 -0.09 -5.56 13.88
CA ILE A 100 -1.12 -4.65 14.40
C ILE A 100 -2.52 -5.27 14.47
N GLY A 101 -2.62 -6.61 14.39
CA GLY A 101 -3.88 -7.34 14.59
C GLY A 101 -4.77 -7.46 13.35
N SER A 102 -4.21 -7.27 12.15
CA SER A 102 -4.91 -7.39 10.86
C SER A 102 -6.23 -6.57 10.82
N PRO A 103 -6.14 -5.23 10.86
CA PRO A 103 -7.32 -4.36 10.79
C PRO A 103 -8.17 -4.69 9.57
N LEU A 104 -9.49 -4.48 9.68
CA LEU A 104 -10.36 -4.68 8.52
C LEU A 104 -9.99 -3.65 7.45
N THR A 105 -9.43 -4.15 6.35
CA THR A 105 -9.00 -3.33 5.22
C THR A 105 -10.09 -3.25 4.14
N ILE A 106 -10.33 -2.04 3.66
CA ILE A 106 -11.13 -1.72 2.48
C ILE A 106 -10.19 -1.24 1.38
N GLY A 107 -10.18 -1.92 0.23
CA GLY A 107 -9.44 -1.49 -0.96
C GLY A 107 -10.37 -0.80 -1.96
N ILE A 108 -9.99 0.37 -2.48
CA ILE A 108 -10.80 1.15 -3.42
C ILE A 108 -10.00 1.41 -4.68
N THR A 109 -10.54 1.05 -5.85
CA THR A 109 -9.98 1.44 -7.16
C THR A 109 -11.07 1.90 -8.12
N GLY A 110 -10.64 2.42 -9.25
CA GLY A 110 -11.48 2.93 -10.33
C GLY A 110 -10.70 3.91 -11.20
N THR A 111 -11.27 4.31 -12.34
CA THR A 111 -10.63 5.34 -13.15
C THR A 111 -10.72 6.70 -12.45
N ASN A 112 -11.92 7.08 -12.01
CA ASN A 112 -12.21 8.37 -11.38
C ASN A 112 -12.81 8.22 -9.98
N GLY A 113 -12.68 9.27 -9.16
CA GLY A 113 -13.32 9.36 -7.84
C GLY A 113 -12.65 8.56 -6.71
N LYS A 114 -11.56 7.84 -6.99
CA LYS A 114 -10.81 7.03 -6.01
C LYS A 114 -10.49 7.80 -4.71
N THR A 115 -9.84 8.94 -4.84
CA THR A 115 -9.42 9.77 -3.71
C THR A 115 -10.62 10.30 -2.94
N THR A 116 -11.63 10.81 -3.63
CA THR A 116 -12.86 11.32 -3.00
C THR A 116 -13.57 10.23 -2.20
N VAL A 117 -13.79 9.05 -2.78
CA VAL A 117 -14.49 7.95 -2.10
C VAL A 117 -13.65 7.40 -0.95
N THR A 118 -12.33 7.30 -1.10
CA THR A 118 -11.40 6.89 -0.03
C THR A 118 -11.48 7.85 1.16
N GLN A 119 -11.47 9.16 0.90
CA GLN A 119 -11.55 10.18 1.95
C GLN A 119 -12.93 10.22 2.63
N LEU A 120 -14.02 10.14 1.85
CA LEU A 120 -15.38 10.11 2.41
C LEU A 120 -15.61 8.84 3.25
N THR A 121 -15.20 7.68 2.75
CA THR A 121 -15.29 6.40 3.49
C THR A 121 -14.48 6.48 4.79
N THR A 122 -13.26 7.03 4.72
CA THR A 122 -12.43 7.25 5.91
C THR A 122 -13.12 8.18 6.92
N SER A 123 -13.69 9.29 6.46
CA SER A 123 -14.37 10.27 7.32
C SER A 123 -15.58 9.66 8.06
N ILE A 124 -16.39 8.86 7.35
CA ILE A 124 -17.53 8.16 7.93
C ILE A 124 -17.07 7.13 8.96
N LEU A 125 -16.08 6.30 8.63
CA LEU A 125 -15.58 5.28 9.55
C LEU A 125 -14.92 5.86 10.79
N LYS A 126 -14.26 7.02 10.68
CA LYS A 126 -13.65 7.74 11.81
C LYS A 126 -14.65 8.20 12.86
N GLN A 127 -15.95 8.24 12.55
CA GLN A 127 -16.99 8.52 13.54
C GLN A 127 -17.13 7.40 14.59
N CYS A 128 -16.72 6.17 14.26
CA CYS A 128 -16.94 4.99 15.11
C CYS A 128 -15.68 4.16 15.38
N PHE A 129 -14.61 4.37 14.60
CA PHE A 129 -13.41 3.53 14.63
C PHE A 129 -12.13 4.36 14.56
N SER A 130 -11.02 3.79 15.05
CA SER A 130 -9.67 4.24 14.67
C SER A 130 -9.37 3.76 13.24
N VAL A 131 -9.06 4.71 12.34
CA VAL A 131 -8.95 4.47 10.89
C VAL A 131 -7.64 4.99 10.32
N SER A 132 -6.89 4.11 9.68
CA SER A 132 -5.76 4.48 8.81
C SER A 132 -6.17 4.52 7.33
N THR A 133 -5.51 5.36 6.55
CA THR A 133 -5.84 5.52 5.12
C THR A 133 -4.59 5.82 4.29
N THR A 134 -4.73 5.77 2.96
CA THR A 134 -3.69 6.21 2.02
C THR A 134 -3.21 7.62 2.32
N LEU A 135 -1.89 7.82 2.28
CA LEU A 135 -1.29 9.13 2.53
C LEU A 135 -1.10 9.90 1.22
N GLY A 136 -1.79 11.04 1.07
CA GLY A 136 -1.70 11.84 -0.16
C GLY A 136 -2.03 11.00 -1.39
N ASN A 137 -1.09 10.90 -2.33
CA ASN A 137 -1.20 10.09 -3.55
C ASN A 137 -0.42 8.76 -3.48
N TYR A 138 -0.13 8.26 -2.28
CA TYR A 138 0.68 7.06 -2.06
C TYR A 138 -0.13 5.77 -2.26
N ASN A 139 -0.60 5.57 -3.48
CA ASN A 139 -1.52 4.49 -3.88
C ASN A 139 -0.88 3.44 -4.81
N ASN A 140 0.44 3.48 -5.01
CA ASN A 140 1.20 2.58 -5.88
C ASN A 140 2.09 1.60 -5.07
N ASP A 141 2.95 0.87 -5.77
CA ASP A 141 3.87 -0.16 -5.25
C ASP A 141 4.81 0.33 -4.15
N ILE A 142 5.25 1.58 -4.18
CA ILE A 142 6.03 2.21 -3.09
C ILE A 142 5.12 2.85 -2.05
N GLY A 143 4.11 3.58 -2.51
CA GLY A 143 3.28 4.43 -1.68
C GLY A 143 2.37 3.67 -0.72
N LEU A 144 1.76 2.58 -1.17
CA LEU A 144 0.86 1.80 -0.33
C LEU A 144 1.61 1.18 0.87
N PRO A 145 2.77 0.51 0.70
CA PRO A 145 3.60 0.09 1.83
C PRO A 145 3.92 1.21 2.83
N LEU A 146 4.28 2.39 2.34
CA LEU A 146 4.54 3.54 3.21
C LEU A 146 3.30 4.00 3.98
N SER A 147 2.13 4.02 3.32
CA SER A 147 0.86 4.34 3.98
C SER A 147 0.51 3.35 5.09
N ILE A 148 0.73 2.05 4.84
CA ILE A 148 0.52 0.98 5.82
C ILE A 148 1.49 1.12 6.99
N LEU A 149 2.79 1.28 6.72
CA LEU A 149 3.82 1.33 7.76
C LEU A 149 3.76 2.62 8.58
N ARG A 150 3.27 3.70 8.00
CA ARG A 150 3.04 4.96 8.70
C ARG A 150 1.75 4.98 9.51
N SER A 151 0.89 3.95 9.40
CA SER A 151 -0.19 3.71 10.36
C SER A 151 0.40 3.65 11.78
N SER A 152 0.24 4.77 12.48
CA SER A 152 0.88 5.08 13.75
C SER A 152 -0.05 4.79 14.92
N GLU A 153 -1.30 4.46 14.63
CA GLU A 153 -2.32 4.19 15.63
C GLU A 153 -2.16 2.74 16.10
N LYS A 154 -1.48 2.57 17.24
CA LYS A 154 -1.71 1.40 18.08
C LYS A 154 -3.23 1.26 18.23
N ASN A 155 -3.79 0.12 17.84
CA ASN A 155 -5.23 -0.16 17.81
C ASN A 155 -6.00 0.34 16.58
N CYS A 156 -5.33 0.57 15.43
CA CYS A 156 -6.03 0.77 14.15
C CYS A 156 -7.06 -0.36 13.94
N GLN A 157 -8.34 -0.01 13.83
CA GLN A 157 -9.42 -0.99 13.68
C GLN A 157 -9.82 -1.17 12.22
N ARG A 158 -9.68 -0.12 11.41
CA ARG A 158 -10.06 -0.08 10.00
C ARG A 158 -8.97 0.56 9.15
N CYS A 159 -8.77 0.03 7.96
CA CYS A 159 -7.90 0.63 6.96
C CYS A 159 -8.70 0.92 5.69
N VAL A 160 -8.50 2.08 5.07
CA VAL A 160 -9.12 2.43 3.78
C VAL A 160 -8.02 2.85 2.82
N TYR A 161 -7.69 1.97 1.86
CA TYR A 161 -6.61 2.22 0.92
C TYR A 161 -7.13 2.45 -0.49
N GLU A 162 -6.71 3.57 -1.06
CA GLU A 162 -6.76 3.81 -2.49
C GLU A 162 -5.70 2.97 -3.19
N LEU A 163 -6.10 2.22 -4.22
CA LEU A 163 -5.24 1.34 -5.01
C LEU A 163 -5.17 1.87 -6.45
N GLY A 164 -4.01 2.40 -6.82
CA GLY A 164 -3.70 2.91 -8.15
C GLY A 164 -3.07 1.84 -9.04
N ALA A 165 -3.29 1.94 -10.35
CA ALA A 165 -2.62 1.08 -11.31
C ALA A 165 -2.34 1.83 -12.60
N SER A 166 -1.18 1.56 -13.17
CA SER A 166 -0.70 2.08 -14.45
C SER A 166 -0.49 0.96 -15.47
N LYS A 167 -0.30 -0.29 -15.02
CA LYS A 167 -0.11 -1.47 -15.87
C LYS A 167 -0.75 -2.71 -15.25
N LYS A 168 -0.88 -3.76 -16.05
CA LYS A 168 -1.33 -5.08 -15.61
C LYS A 168 -0.51 -5.59 -14.42
N ASN A 169 -1.17 -6.28 -13.52
CA ASN A 169 -0.69 -6.81 -12.24
C ASN A 169 -0.46 -5.77 -11.12
N ASP A 170 -0.54 -4.47 -11.38
CA ASP A 170 -0.35 -3.46 -10.33
C ASP A 170 -1.38 -3.62 -9.21
N ILE A 171 -2.67 -3.72 -9.53
CA ILE A 171 -3.71 -3.86 -8.51
C ILE A 171 -3.55 -5.20 -7.77
N SER A 172 -3.25 -6.28 -8.50
CA SER A 172 -3.02 -7.60 -7.89
C SER A 172 -1.88 -7.55 -6.86
N TYR A 173 -0.80 -6.84 -7.18
CA TYR A 173 0.32 -6.61 -6.26
C TYR A 173 -0.13 -5.84 -5.02
N LEU A 174 -0.88 -4.75 -5.19
CA LEU A 174 -1.36 -3.93 -4.07
C LEU A 174 -2.35 -4.67 -3.16
N VAL A 175 -3.26 -5.47 -3.71
CA VAL A 175 -4.19 -6.25 -2.87
C VAL A 175 -3.48 -7.37 -2.12
N ASN A 176 -2.39 -7.94 -2.65
CA ASN A 176 -1.57 -8.90 -1.91
C ASN A 176 -0.82 -8.27 -0.72
N ILE A 177 -0.53 -6.96 -0.78
CA ILE A 177 0.09 -6.24 0.34
C ILE A 177 -0.96 -5.91 1.43
N CYS A 178 -2.09 -5.32 1.01
CA CYS A 178 -3.09 -4.81 1.95
C CYS A 178 -4.18 -5.81 2.36
N GLU A 179 -4.23 -6.97 1.70
CA GLU A 179 -5.14 -8.12 1.91
C GLU A 179 -6.58 -7.69 2.26
N PRO A 180 -7.26 -6.94 1.38
CA PRO A 180 -8.53 -6.30 1.69
C PRO A 180 -9.65 -7.31 1.97
N LYS A 181 -10.40 -7.07 3.04
CA LYS A 181 -11.61 -7.85 3.39
C LYS A 181 -12.81 -7.42 2.54
N MET A 182 -12.85 -6.13 2.22
CA MET A 182 -13.83 -5.55 1.32
C MET A 182 -13.14 -4.77 0.21
N THR A 183 -13.68 -4.80 -1.00
CA THR A 183 -13.18 -3.98 -2.09
C THR A 183 -14.29 -3.22 -2.78
N ALA A 184 -13.96 -2.07 -3.36
CA ALA A 184 -14.86 -1.27 -4.18
C ALA A 184 -14.20 -0.93 -5.51
N LEU A 185 -14.88 -1.27 -6.61
CA LEU A 185 -14.52 -0.83 -7.96
C LEU A 185 -15.56 0.21 -8.42
N LEU A 186 -15.12 1.46 -8.51
CA LEU A 186 -16.01 2.61 -8.66
C LEU A 186 -16.51 2.80 -10.10
N ASN A 187 -15.58 2.76 -11.04
CA ASN A 187 -15.86 2.92 -12.46
C ASN A 187 -14.65 2.49 -13.30
N VAL A 188 -14.92 2.17 -14.55
CA VAL A 188 -13.92 1.88 -15.58
C VAL A 188 -14.18 2.81 -16.77
N SER A 189 -13.19 3.62 -17.11
CA SER A 189 -13.25 4.50 -18.29
C SER A 189 -11.88 4.60 -18.96
N GLU A 190 -11.86 5.05 -20.22
CA GLU A 190 -10.68 5.17 -21.09
C GLU A 190 -9.65 6.25 -20.66
N ALA A 191 -9.37 6.41 -19.37
CA ALA A 191 -8.22 7.20 -18.94
C ALA A 191 -6.96 6.32 -18.92
N HIS A 192 -5.81 6.92 -19.26
CA HIS A 192 -4.50 6.23 -19.26
C HIS A 192 -4.38 5.07 -20.26
N MET A 193 -5.16 5.06 -21.34
CA MET A 193 -5.13 4.03 -22.39
C MET A 193 -3.72 3.77 -22.98
N GLU A 194 -2.88 4.80 -23.06
CA GLU A 194 -1.49 4.69 -23.52
C GLU A 194 -0.66 3.68 -22.71
N SER A 195 -0.95 3.53 -21.41
CA SER A 195 -0.22 2.60 -20.53
C SER A 195 -0.80 1.19 -20.53
N PHE A 196 -2.08 1.03 -20.87
CA PHE A 196 -2.78 -0.26 -20.87
C PHE A 196 -2.80 -0.94 -22.24
N GLY A 197 -2.60 -0.20 -23.34
CA GLY A 197 -2.53 -0.72 -24.70
C GLY A 197 -3.89 -1.13 -25.28
N SER A 198 -4.75 -1.79 -24.49
CA SER A 198 -6.12 -2.15 -24.89
C SER A 198 -7.13 -1.91 -23.76
N PHE A 199 -8.39 -1.75 -24.15
CA PHE A 199 -9.49 -1.51 -23.22
C PHE A 199 -9.78 -2.76 -22.36
N GLU A 200 -9.64 -3.95 -22.94
CA GLU A 200 -9.75 -5.22 -22.23
C GLU A 200 -8.69 -5.35 -21.15
N THR A 201 -7.44 -4.94 -21.45
CA THR A 201 -6.34 -4.95 -20.47
C THR A 201 -6.61 -3.99 -19.32
N LEU A 202 -7.24 -2.85 -19.60
CA LEU A 202 -7.66 -1.90 -18.57
C LEU A 202 -8.73 -2.52 -17.65
N ILE A 203 -9.76 -3.15 -18.21
CA ILE A 203 -10.79 -3.87 -17.43
C ILE A 203 -10.15 -4.97 -16.58
N GLU A 204 -9.36 -5.86 -17.20
CA GLU A 204 -8.69 -6.96 -16.50
C GLU A 204 -7.84 -6.46 -15.34
N THR A 205 -7.11 -5.37 -15.54
CA THR A 205 -6.27 -4.79 -14.48
C THR A 205 -7.11 -4.25 -13.32
N LYS A 206 -8.28 -3.66 -13.58
CA LYS A 206 -9.16 -3.18 -12.49
C LYS A 206 -9.83 -4.34 -11.75
N GLU A 207 -10.17 -5.43 -12.45
CA GLU A 207 -10.75 -6.64 -11.87
C GLU A 207 -9.78 -7.39 -10.95
N GLU A 208 -8.47 -7.19 -11.10
CA GLU A 208 -7.47 -7.72 -10.16
C GLU A 208 -7.73 -7.30 -8.70
N ILE A 209 -8.52 -6.25 -8.45
CA ILE A 209 -8.91 -5.86 -7.08
C ILE A 209 -9.69 -6.99 -6.38
N PHE A 210 -10.26 -7.91 -7.14
CA PHE A 210 -10.97 -9.08 -6.64
C PHE A 210 -10.08 -10.33 -6.55
N SER A 211 -8.77 -10.24 -6.78
CA SER A 211 -7.92 -11.43 -6.83
C SER A 211 -7.61 -12.03 -5.45
N HIS A 212 -7.56 -11.21 -4.40
CA HIS A 212 -7.17 -11.70 -3.07
C HIS A 212 -8.21 -12.63 -2.45
N THR A 213 -7.77 -13.74 -1.86
CA THR A 213 -8.64 -14.76 -1.24
C THR A 213 -9.34 -14.27 0.03
N ASN A 214 -8.72 -13.34 0.76
CA ASN A 214 -9.31 -12.70 1.94
C ASN A 214 -10.48 -11.75 1.62
N THR A 215 -10.71 -11.40 0.36
CA THR A 215 -11.79 -10.48 0.00
C THR A 215 -13.13 -11.22 -0.01
N ASP A 216 -13.97 -10.92 0.97
CA ASP A 216 -15.29 -11.54 1.12
C ASP A 216 -16.37 -10.72 0.44
N GLN A 217 -16.26 -9.39 0.52
CA GLN A 217 -17.27 -8.47 0.02
C GLN A 217 -16.73 -7.58 -1.08
N VAL A 218 -17.51 -7.49 -2.16
CA VAL A 218 -17.18 -6.67 -3.32
C VAL A 218 -18.31 -5.68 -3.55
N VAL A 219 -17.96 -4.40 -3.67
CA VAL A 219 -18.86 -3.30 -3.99
C VAL A 219 -18.62 -2.85 -5.41
N LEU A 220 -19.67 -2.86 -6.23
CA LEU A 220 -19.63 -2.43 -7.62
C LEU A 220 -20.63 -1.32 -7.86
N ASN A 221 -20.25 -0.37 -8.71
CA ASN A 221 -21.20 0.55 -9.29
C ASN A 221 -22.09 -0.20 -10.29
N LYS A 222 -23.39 -0.26 -10.03
CA LYS A 222 -24.33 -0.96 -10.91
C LYS A 222 -24.57 -0.21 -12.23
N ASP A 223 -24.34 1.10 -12.23
CA ASP A 223 -24.60 1.96 -13.40
C ASP A 223 -23.42 1.97 -14.39
N ASP A 224 -22.33 1.27 -14.08
CA ASP A 224 -21.20 1.12 -14.99
C ASP A 224 -21.34 -0.19 -15.78
N GLU A 225 -21.78 -0.07 -17.04
CA GLU A 225 -22.02 -1.20 -17.95
C GLU A 225 -20.76 -2.01 -18.28
N LEU A 226 -19.57 -1.43 -18.05
CA LEU A 226 -18.28 -2.05 -18.34
C LEU A 226 -17.80 -2.96 -17.20
N LEU A 227 -18.47 -2.90 -16.04
CA LEU A 227 -18.24 -3.82 -14.94
C LEU A 227 -18.93 -5.16 -15.22
N LEU A 228 -18.25 -6.00 -16.01
CA LEU A 228 -18.72 -7.32 -16.39
C LEU A 228 -18.66 -8.29 -15.19
N MET A 229 -19.81 -8.56 -14.56
CA MET A 229 -19.90 -9.49 -13.43
C MET A 229 -19.49 -10.94 -13.78
N GLU A 230 -19.41 -11.29 -15.06
CA GLU A 230 -19.23 -12.67 -15.54
C GLU A 230 -17.84 -13.26 -15.24
N LYS A 231 -16.79 -12.43 -15.13
CA LYS A 231 -15.43 -12.88 -14.79
C LYS A 231 -15.17 -12.96 -13.28
N MET A 232 -16.15 -12.60 -12.45
CA MET A 232 -15.94 -12.47 -11.01
C MET A 232 -16.06 -13.81 -10.29
N ASN A 233 -15.19 -14.02 -9.30
CA ASN A 233 -15.13 -15.24 -8.51
C ASN A 233 -16.46 -15.46 -7.76
N LYS A 234 -17.22 -16.49 -8.15
CA LYS A 234 -18.61 -16.78 -7.71
C LYS A 234 -18.79 -16.96 -6.19
N ASN A 235 -17.70 -17.08 -5.45
CA ASN A 235 -17.70 -17.30 -4.00
C ASN A 235 -17.69 -16.01 -3.17
N LYS A 236 -17.77 -14.82 -3.79
CA LYS A 236 -17.73 -13.53 -3.09
C LYS A 236 -19.11 -12.89 -2.96
N LYS A 237 -19.36 -12.22 -1.83
CA LYS A 237 -20.60 -11.47 -1.61
C LYS A 237 -20.55 -10.16 -2.40
N ILE A 238 -21.26 -10.13 -3.53
CA ILE A 238 -21.36 -8.95 -4.38
C ILE A 238 -22.48 -8.04 -3.86
N THR A 239 -22.16 -6.77 -3.66
CA THR A 239 -23.11 -5.68 -3.38
C THR A 239 -23.04 -4.70 -4.53
N THR A 240 -24.13 -4.56 -5.28
CA THR A 240 -24.24 -3.55 -6.32
C THR A 240 -25.22 -2.47 -5.90
N LYS A 241 -24.90 -1.22 -6.24
CA LYS A 241 -25.79 -0.08 -6.04
C LYS A 241 -25.86 0.72 -7.33
N SER A 242 -27.09 0.92 -7.82
CA SER A 242 -27.42 1.89 -8.86
C SER A 242 -27.92 3.17 -8.21
N ASN A 243 -27.56 4.32 -8.74
CA ASN A 243 -28.22 5.61 -8.60
C ASN A 243 -28.88 5.85 -7.22
N ILE A 244 -28.15 6.52 -6.32
CA ILE A 244 -28.74 7.23 -5.17
C ILE A 244 -29.41 8.52 -5.70
N TRP A 245 -30.31 8.42 -6.67
CA TRP A 245 -31.24 9.52 -7.02
C TRP A 245 -32.53 9.35 -6.22
N GLY A 246 -32.37 9.20 -4.91
CA GLY A 246 -33.46 9.09 -3.94
C GLY A 246 -33.33 10.06 -2.76
N CYS A 247 -32.33 10.94 -2.76
CA CYS A 247 -32.44 12.18 -2.02
C CYS A 247 -33.26 13.11 -2.91
N GLY A 248 -34.58 13.13 -2.71
CA GLY A 248 -35.41 14.21 -3.18
C GLY A 248 -34.69 15.51 -2.84
N LEU A 249 -34.47 16.33 -3.87
CA LEU A 249 -34.13 17.72 -3.67
C LEU A 249 -35.16 18.27 -2.68
N PHE A 250 -34.72 18.61 -1.48
CA PHE A 250 -35.47 19.54 -0.63
C PHE A 250 -35.45 20.88 -1.36
N TYR A 251 -36.45 21.08 -2.22
CA TYR A 251 -36.93 22.40 -2.61
C TYR A 251 -38.33 22.57 -2.03
#